data_AF-A0A258Q1K3-F1
#
_entry.id   AF-A0A258Q1K3-F1
#
_cell.length_a   1.000
_cell.length_b   1.000
_cell.length_c   1.000
_cell.angle_alpha   90.00
_cell.angle_beta   90.00
_cell.angle_gamma   90.00
#
_symmetry.space_group_name_H-M   'P 1'
#
loop_
_entity.id
_entity.type
_entity.pdbx_description
1 polymer ?
#
loop_
_entity_poly.entity_id
_entity_poly.type
_entity_poly.pdbx_seq_one_letter_code
_entity_poly.pdbx_strand_id
1 'polypeptide(L)'
;MTVTTSEITASTDLQTVKPTIGNFERNLTWWVLGCIVVGITLGKVFPSFFQAVGGLKIAEVNLPVAILIWLMIIPMLLKIDFSAMKEVLNHSKGIGVTLFINWIVKPFSMALLAWLFIRHLFAGLLPVEQIDSYIAGLILLAAAPCTAMVFVWSGLCGGEPKFTLSQVAINDAIMLFAFAPLVALLLGLSSITVPWNTLFISVLLFIVVPVVISQVLRKLLLSRGQSAFDNVL
;
A
#
# COMPACT_ATOMS: atom_id res chain seq x y z
N MET A 1 21.95 -40.91 -45.17
CA MET A 1 21.50 -39.54 -45.51
C MET A 1 20.04 -39.68 -45.90
N THR A 2 19.05 -39.07 -45.24
CA THR A 2 19.00 -37.68 -44.78
C THR A 2 17.95 -37.56 -43.68
N VAL A 3 18.29 -36.82 -42.62
CA VAL A 3 17.39 -36.42 -41.53
C VAL A 3 16.47 -35.31 -42.05
N THR A 4 15.17 -35.39 -41.81
CA THR A 4 14.22 -34.27 -42.01
C THR A 4 13.90 -33.62 -40.67
N THR A 5 14.40 -32.40 -40.50
CA THR A 5 14.11 -31.43 -39.42
C THR A 5 13.05 -30.42 -39.86
N SER A 6 12.26 -29.94 -38.88
CA SER A 6 11.32 -28.79 -38.91
C SER A 6 9.97 -29.08 -39.60
N GLU A 7 8.81 -28.75 -39.05
CA GLU A 7 8.46 -27.56 -38.28
C GLU A 7 7.49 -27.84 -37.11
N ILE A 8 7.88 -27.25 -35.99
CA ILE A 8 7.13 -27.01 -34.78
C ILE A 8 6.03 -26.01 -35.12
N THR A 9 4.77 -26.44 -35.20
CA THR A 9 3.59 -25.55 -35.21
C THR A 9 2.59 -25.99 -34.15
N ALA A 10 3.07 -26.14 -32.93
CA ALA A 10 2.22 -26.00 -31.74
C ALA A 10 2.26 -24.53 -31.33
N SER A 11 1.53 -23.68 -32.06
CA SER A 11 1.15 -22.37 -31.55
C SER A 11 0.15 -22.62 -30.42
N THR A 12 0.67 -22.79 -29.21
CA THR A 12 -0.11 -22.74 -27.98
C THR A 12 -0.79 -21.39 -27.97
N ASP A 13 -2.10 -21.38 -28.23
CA ASP A 13 -2.99 -20.26 -27.95
C ASP A 13 -2.73 -19.83 -26.50
N LEU A 14 -1.96 -18.74 -26.34
CA LEU A 14 -1.94 -17.97 -25.11
C LEU A 14 -3.32 -17.34 -25.02
N GLN A 15 -4.28 -18.10 -24.48
CA GLN A 15 -5.58 -17.59 -24.07
C GLN A 15 -5.32 -16.37 -23.20
N THR A 16 -5.53 -15.18 -23.77
CA THR A 16 -5.64 -13.95 -23.00
C THR A 16 -6.94 -14.06 -22.22
N VAL A 17 -6.88 -14.71 -21.05
CA VAL A 17 -7.97 -14.74 -20.09
C VAL A 17 -8.24 -13.28 -19.71
N LYS A 18 -9.28 -12.72 -20.30
CA LYS A 18 -9.74 -11.36 -19.98
C LYS A 18 -10.14 -11.39 -18.50
N PRO A 19 -9.54 -10.57 -17.62
CA PRO A 19 -9.88 -10.61 -16.20
C PRO A 19 -11.35 -10.24 -16.03
N THR A 20 -12.18 -11.24 -15.72
CA THR A 20 -13.60 -11.05 -15.40
C THR A 20 -13.70 -10.54 -13.97
N ILE A 21 -14.06 -9.26 -13.82
CA ILE A 21 -14.42 -8.66 -12.53
C ILE A 21 -15.63 -9.43 -11.98
N GLY A 22 -15.48 -10.04 -10.80
CA GLY A 22 -16.58 -10.72 -10.13
C GLY A 22 -17.66 -9.76 -9.64
N ASN A 23 -18.81 -10.32 -9.25
CA ASN A 23 -19.93 -9.51 -8.76
C ASN A 23 -19.60 -8.75 -7.48
N PHE A 24 -18.66 -9.23 -6.67
CA PHE A 24 -18.22 -8.56 -5.45
C PHE A 24 -17.36 -7.33 -5.77
N GLU A 25 -16.32 -7.50 -6.59
CA GLU A 25 -15.41 -6.45 -7.03
C GLU A 25 -16.15 -5.34 -7.77
N ARG A 26 -17.13 -5.71 -8.61
CA ARG A 26 -17.97 -4.74 -9.32
C ARG A 26 -18.81 -3.89 -8.38
N ASN A 27 -19.24 -4.44 -7.25
CA ASN A 27 -20.08 -3.75 -6.26
C ASN A 27 -19.29 -3.28 -5.02
N LEU A 28 -17.95 -3.26 -5.10
CA LEU A 28 -17.08 -2.97 -3.96
C LEU A 28 -17.39 -1.63 -3.30
N THR A 29 -17.73 -0.60 -4.07
CA THR A 29 -18.11 0.72 -3.55
C THR A 29 -19.31 0.64 -2.60
N TRP A 30 -20.33 -0.18 -2.94
CA TRP A 30 -21.51 -0.36 -2.09
C TRP A 30 -21.20 -1.14 -0.82
N TRP A 31 -20.34 -2.16 -0.93
CA TRP A 31 -19.85 -2.90 0.24
C TRP A 31 -19.06 -2.01 1.18
N VAL A 32 -18.14 -1.20 0.67
CA VAL A 32 -17.36 -0.24 1.47
C VAL A 32 -18.28 0.76 2.16
N LEU A 33 -19.27 1.31 1.43
CA LEU A 33 -20.25 2.22 2.01
C LEU A 33 -21.06 1.54 3.13
N GLY A 34 -21.51 0.30 2.91
CA GLY A 34 -22.20 -0.51 3.91
C GLY A 34 -21.36 -0.72 5.17
N CYS A 35 -20.08 -1.10 5.01
CA CYS A 35 -19.14 -1.26 6.11
C CYS A 35 -18.93 0.04 6.90
N ILE A 36 -18.85 1.20 6.22
CA ILE A 36 -18.75 2.51 6.87
C ILE A 36 -20.00 2.81 7.71
N VAL A 37 -21.19 2.66 7.14
CA VAL A 37 -22.47 2.92 7.83
C VAL A 37 -22.65 2.00 9.03
N VAL A 38 -22.40 0.71 8.85
CA VAL A 38 -22.47 -0.29 9.93
C VAL A 38 -21.44 0.01 11.01
N GLY A 39 -20.19 0.30 10.63
CA GLY A 39 -19.12 0.63 11.57
C GLY A 39 -19.43 1.86 12.42
N ILE A 40 -19.91 2.95 11.81
CA ILE A 40 -20.32 4.16 12.53
C ILE A 40 -21.50 3.86 13.47
N THR A 41 -22.49 3.11 13.01
CA THR A 41 -23.67 2.77 13.81
C THR A 41 -23.28 1.91 15.02
N LEU A 42 -22.48 0.87 14.82
CA LEU A 42 -21.97 0.02 15.90
C LEU A 42 -21.11 0.82 16.89
N GLY A 43 -20.26 1.72 16.41
CA GLY A 43 -19.45 2.61 17.24
C GLY A 43 -20.29 3.53 18.13
N LYS A 44 -21.46 3.98 17.66
CA LYS A 44 -22.40 4.80 18.43
C LYS A 44 -23.27 3.99 19.40
N VAL A 45 -23.67 2.77 19.03
CA VAL A 45 -24.54 1.92 19.87
C VAL A 45 -23.75 1.22 20.97
N PHE A 46 -22.51 0.80 20.71
CA PHE A 46 -21.66 0.09 21.67
C PHE A 46 -20.34 0.82 21.95
N PRO A 47 -20.38 2.10 22.40
CA PRO A 47 -19.18 2.93 22.53
C PRO A 47 -18.15 2.34 23.50
N SER A 48 -18.59 1.75 24.62
CA SER A 48 -17.69 1.15 25.62
C SER A 48 -16.87 -0.01 25.06
N PHE A 49 -17.46 -0.82 24.18
CA PHE A 49 -16.74 -1.93 23.54
C PHE A 49 -15.66 -1.41 22.60
N PHE A 50 -16.00 -0.47 21.70
CA PHE A 50 -15.03 0.08 20.76
C PHE A 50 -13.96 0.94 21.44
N GLN A 51 -14.27 1.60 22.56
CA GLN A 51 -13.27 2.28 23.38
C GLN A 51 -12.33 1.30 24.09
N ALA A 52 -12.84 0.18 24.60
CA ALA A 52 -12.00 -0.87 25.18
C ALA A 52 -11.04 -1.47 24.14
N VAL A 53 -11.54 -1.80 22.94
CA VAL A 53 -10.71 -2.27 21.81
C VAL A 53 -9.74 -1.17 21.35
N GLY A 54 -10.18 0.09 21.32
CA GLY A 54 -9.37 1.26 21.01
C GLY A 54 -8.23 1.48 22.02
N GLY A 55 -8.48 1.16 23.29
CA GLY A 55 -7.54 1.24 24.39
C GLY A 55 -6.50 0.13 24.42
N LEU A 56 -6.65 -0.94 23.62
CA LEU A 56 -5.63 -1.95 23.39
C LEU A 56 -4.53 -1.38 22.49
N LYS A 57 -3.73 -0.46 23.03
CA LYS A 57 -2.64 0.22 22.33
C LYS A 57 -1.33 0.14 23.09
N ILE A 58 -0.21 0.04 22.38
CA ILE A 58 1.14 0.20 22.90
C ILE A 58 1.77 1.38 22.16
N ALA A 59 2.30 2.34 22.89
CA ALA A 59 2.94 3.54 22.31
C ALA A 59 2.08 4.25 21.26
N GLU A 60 0.79 4.43 21.55
CA GLU A 60 -0.23 5.02 20.65
C GLU A 60 -0.59 4.18 19.41
N VAL A 61 -0.06 2.96 19.29
CA VAL A 61 -0.39 2.02 18.20
C VAL A 61 -1.43 1.00 18.66
N ASN A 62 -2.61 0.99 18.02
CA ASN A 62 -3.68 0.04 18.33
C ASN A 62 -3.32 -1.38 17.85
N LEU A 63 -3.20 -2.33 18.77
CA LEU A 63 -2.80 -3.71 18.48
C LEU A 63 -3.80 -4.47 17.61
N PRO A 64 -5.12 -4.47 17.91
CA PRO A 64 -6.11 -5.10 17.03
C PRO A 64 -6.00 -4.62 15.57
N VAL A 65 -5.93 -3.31 15.37
CA VAL A 65 -5.78 -2.72 14.03
C VAL A 65 -4.45 -3.13 13.41
N ALA A 66 -3.37 -3.19 14.18
CA ALA A 66 -2.07 -3.61 13.68
C ALA A 66 -2.06 -5.05 13.15
N ILE A 67 -2.69 -5.98 13.87
CA ILE A 67 -2.81 -7.38 13.44
C ILE A 67 -3.61 -7.47 12.12
N LEU A 68 -4.71 -6.73 12.00
CA LEU A 68 -5.51 -6.68 10.77
C LEU A 68 -4.71 -6.11 9.59
N ILE A 69 -3.91 -5.07 9.84
CA ILE A 69 -3.01 -4.50 8.83
C ILE A 69 -1.93 -5.51 8.43
N TRP A 70 -1.34 -6.25 9.38
CA TRP A 70 -0.37 -7.29 9.07
C TRP A 70 -0.96 -8.40 8.20
N LEU A 71 -2.18 -8.85 8.51
CA LEU A 71 -2.90 -9.83 7.70
C LEU A 71 -3.08 -9.35 6.26
N MET A 72 -3.27 -8.06 6.05
CA MET A 72 -3.39 -7.45 4.72
C MET A 72 -2.04 -7.27 4.02
N ILE A 73 -1.01 -6.81 4.74
CA ILE A 73 0.29 -6.45 4.15
C ILE A 73 1.13 -7.68 3.81
N ILE A 74 1.16 -8.71 4.68
CA ILE A 74 2.03 -9.89 4.51
C ILE A 74 1.81 -10.62 3.17
N PRO A 75 0.56 -10.97 2.75
CA PRO A 75 0.32 -11.64 1.48
C PRO A 75 0.79 -10.83 0.27
N MET A 76 0.69 -9.51 0.38
CA MET A 76 1.15 -8.62 -0.69
C MET A 76 2.68 -8.59 -0.75
N LEU A 77 3.36 -8.41 0.38
CA LEU A 77 4.83 -8.39 0.43
C LEU A 77 5.44 -9.74 0.03
N LEU A 78 4.75 -10.86 0.28
CA LEU A 78 5.16 -12.18 -0.20
C LEU A 78 5.29 -12.25 -1.73
N LYS A 79 4.48 -11.49 -2.48
CA LYS A 79 4.54 -11.41 -3.95
C LYS A 79 5.80 -10.70 -4.45
N ILE A 80 6.49 -9.94 -3.59
CA ILE A 80 7.66 -9.15 -3.98
C ILE A 80 8.88 -10.05 -4.15
N ASP A 81 9.42 -10.08 -5.37
CA ASP A 81 10.72 -10.71 -5.65
C ASP A 81 11.83 -9.65 -5.80
N PHE A 82 12.68 -9.55 -4.78
CA PHE A 82 13.84 -8.66 -4.81
C PHE A 82 14.87 -9.05 -5.87
N SER A 83 14.87 -10.31 -6.33
CA SER A 83 15.77 -10.78 -7.39
C SER A 83 15.32 -10.26 -8.77
N ALA A 84 14.01 -10.10 -8.96
CA ALA A 84 13.41 -9.56 -10.17
C ALA A 84 13.59 -8.03 -10.29
N MET A 85 14.01 -7.34 -9.23
CA MET A 85 14.26 -5.88 -9.25
C MET A 85 15.32 -5.46 -10.28
N LYS A 86 16.23 -6.36 -10.69
CA LYS A 86 17.26 -6.04 -11.69
C LYS A 86 16.69 -5.82 -13.10
N GLU A 87 15.64 -6.56 -13.49
CA GLU A 87 15.00 -6.41 -14.80
C GLU A 87 14.24 -5.08 -14.96
N VAL A 88 13.92 -4.45 -13.83
CA VAL A 88 13.10 -3.24 -13.74
C VAL A 88 13.89 -2.00 -14.19
N LEU A 89 15.21 -2.03 -14.01
CA LEU A 89 16.11 -0.97 -14.50
C LEU A 89 16.04 -0.81 -16.02
N ASN A 90 15.63 -1.84 -16.76
CA ASN A 90 15.44 -1.77 -18.21
C ASN A 90 14.30 -0.82 -18.62
N HIS A 91 13.41 -0.46 -17.70
CA HIS A 91 12.28 0.47 -17.93
C HIS A 91 12.40 1.76 -17.12
N SER A 92 13.63 2.26 -16.94
CA SER A 92 13.98 3.39 -16.06
C SER A 92 13.15 4.67 -16.28
N LYS A 93 12.76 4.98 -17.53
CA LYS A 93 11.96 6.18 -17.84
C LYS A 93 10.57 6.14 -17.18
N GLY A 94 9.85 5.02 -17.28
CA GLY A 94 8.51 4.89 -16.71
C GLY A 94 8.52 4.90 -15.18
N ILE A 95 9.51 4.24 -14.59
CA ILE A 95 9.71 4.23 -13.14
C ILE A 95 10.09 5.62 -12.64
N GLY A 96 10.99 6.32 -13.34
CA GLY A 96 11.39 7.69 -12.97
C GLY A 96 10.21 8.64 -12.89
N VAL A 97 9.32 8.62 -13.88
CA VAL A 97 8.08 9.43 -13.87
C VAL A 97 7.20 9.04 -12.67
N THR A 98 7.03 7.75 -12.42
CA THR A 98 6.21 7.27 -11.30
C THR A 98 6.77 7.69 -9.95
N LEU A 99 8.08 7.54 -9.74
CA LEU A 99 8.75 7.93 -8.51
C LEU A 99 8.67 9.43 -8.29
N PHE A 100 8.89 10.23 -9.34
CA PHE A 100 8.72 11.67 -9.27
C PHE A 100 7.30 12.06 -8.85
N ILE A 101 6.28 11.44 -9.45
CA ILE A 101 4.89 11.72 -9.10
C ILE A 101 4.59 11.27 -7.65
N ASN A 102 4.99 10.07 -7.26
CA ASN A 102 4.66 9.49 -5.96
C ASN A 102 5.37 10.17 -4.80
N TRP A 103 6.63 10.59 -4.99
CA TRP A 103 7.49 11.08 -3.92
C TRP A 103 7.64 12.60 -3.88
N ILE A 104 7.33 13.29 -4.99
CA ILE A 104 7.43 14.75 -5.07
C ILE A 104 6.04 15.34 -5.35
N VAL A 105 5.40 15.01 -6.47
CA VAL A 105 4.16 15.71 -6.84
C VAL A 105 3.04 15.44 -5.83
N LYS A 106 2.74 14.18 -5.55
CA LYS A 106 1.63 13.77 -4.66
C LYS A 106 1.76 14.30 -3.22
N PRO A 107 2.87 14.13 -2.50
CA PRO A 107 2.95 14.56 -1.10
C PRO A 107 3.00 16.07 -0.94
N PHE A 108 3.70 16.79 -1.83
CA PHE A 108 3.78 18.25 -1.77
C PHE A 108 2.48 18.92 -2.21
N SER A 109 1.84 18.42 -3.27
CA SER A 109 0.51 18.91 -3.66
C SER A 109 -0.51 18.65 -2.55
N MET A 110 -0.46 17.50 -1.88
CA MET A 110 -1.37 17.24 -0.75
C MET A 110 -1.09 18.16 0.44
N ALA A 111 0.18 18.43 0.78
CA ALA A 111 0.50 19.38 1.83
C ALA A 111 -0.05 20.79 1.53
N LEU A 112 0.09 21.25 0.29
CA LEU A 112 -0.49 22.51 -0.18
C LEU A 112 -2.03 22.50 -0.11
N LEU A 113 -2.67 21.42 -0.59
CA LEU A 113 -4.12 21.28 -0.54
C LEU A 113 -4.64 21.19 0.89
N ALA A 114 -3.97 20.46 1.77
CA ALA A 114 -4.32 20.37 3.19
C ALA A 114 -4.24 21.75 3.84
N TRP A 115 -3.17 22.51 3.58
CA TRP A 115 -3.03 23.88 4.09
C TRP A 115 -4.12 24.82 3.54
N LEU A 116 -4.42 24.76 2.24
CA LEU A 116 -5.44 25.62 1.63
C LEU A 116 -6.85 25.28 2.14
N PHE A 117 -7.23 24.01 2.05
CA PHE A 117 -8.59 23.58 2.38
C PHE A 117 -8.83 23.52 3.88
N ILE A 118 -7.94 22.92 4.67
CA ILE A 118 -8.17 22.74 6.12
C ILE A 118 -7.92 24.04 6.88
N ARG A 119 -6.82 24.76 6.59
CA ARG A 119 -6.43 25.94 7.38
C ARG A 119 -7.07 27.24 6.90
N HIS A 120 -7.51 27.34 5.65
CA HIS A 120 -8.17 28.57 5.14
C HIS A 120 -9.65 28.36 4.90
N LEU A 121 -10.03 27.39 4.05
CA LEU A 121 -11.42 27.28 3.62
C LEU A 121 -12.34 26.69 4.69
N PHE A 122 -11.88 25.64 5.38
CA PHE A 122 -12.69 24.87 6.34
C PHE A 122 -12.34 25.14 7.81
N ALA A 123 -11.43 26.06 8.10
CA ALA A 123 -11.01 26.35 9.47
C ALA A 123 -12.18 26.74 10.39
N GLY A 124 -13.18 27.47 9.87
CA GLY A 124 -14.37 27.83 10.63
C GLY A 124 -15.36 26.69 10.89
N LEU A 125 -15.22 25.55 10.18
CA LEU A 125 -16.08 24.36 10.34
C LEU A 125 -15.41 23.27 11.19
N LEU A 126 -14.14 23.43 11.57
CA LEU A 126 -13.36 22.43 12.25
C LEU A 126 -12.99 22.90 13.67
N PRO A 127 -12.92 21.98 14.65
CA PRO A 127 -12.38 22.31 15.97
C PRO A 127 -10.94 22.81 15.85
N VAL A 128 -10.65 23.97 16.44
CA VAL A 128 -9.38 24.67 16.28
C VAL A 128 -8.20 23.80 16.72
N GLU A 129 -8.37 23.03 17.79
CA GLU A 129 -7.35 22.12 18.31
C GLU A 129 -7.05 20.90 17.41
N GLN A 130 -7.90 20.60 16.42
CA GLN A 130 -7.75 19.42 15.56
C GLN A 130 -7.24 19.75 14.15
N ILE A 131 -7.21 21.02 13.76
CA ILE A 131 -6.77 21.48 12.43
C ILE A 131 -5.42 20.85 12.04
N ASP A 132 -4.45 20.90 12.96
CA ASP A 132 -3.11 20.38 12.71
C ASP A 132 -3.09 18.85 12.60
N SER A 133 -3.95 18.17 13.36
CA SER A 133 -4.09 16.71 13.28
C SER A 133 -4.73 16.29 11.95
N TYR A 134 -5.69 17.04 11.44
CA TYR A 134 -6.26 16.80 10.11
C TYR A 134 -5.23 17.01 9.00
N ILE A 135 -4.46 18.11 9.05
CA ILE A 135 -3.39 18.36 8.07
C ILE A 135 -2.34 17.25 8.12
N ALA A 136 -1.90 16.86 9.33
CA ALA A 136 -0.94 15.78 9.51
C ALA A 136 -1.46 14.46 8.93
N GLY A 137 -2.73 14.11 9.20
CA GLY A 137 -3.36 12.92 8.65
C GLY A 137 -3.38 12.91 7.11
N LEU A 138 -3.71 14.04 6.49
CA LEU A 138 -3.71 14.16 5.02
C LEU A 138 -2.30 14.01 4.42
N ILE A 139 -1.28 14.58 5.05
CA ILE A 139 0.12 14.43 4.64
C ILE A 139 0.57 12.97 4.76
N LEU A 140 0.25 12.31 5.89
CA LEU A 140 0.57 10.90 6.11
C LEU A 140 -0.07 9.99 5.06
N LEU A 141 -1.34 10.23 4.73
CA LEU A 141 -2.06 9.48 3.68
C LEU A 141 -1.46 9.70 2.29
N ALA A 142 -1.00 10.92 1.98
CA ALA A 142 -0.38 11.20 0.69
C ALA A 142 1.04 10.62 0.56
N ALA A 143 1.82 10.60 1.63
CA ALA A 143 3.16 10.01 1.63
C ALA A 143 3.13 8.48 1.49
N ALA A 144 2.05 7.81 1.91
CA ALA A 144 1.91 6.37 1.78
C ALA A 144 1.62 5.96 0.31
N PRO A 145 2.46 5.11 -0.32
CA PRO A 145 2.15 4.56 -1.63
C PRO A 145 1.00 3.56 -1.56
N CYS A 146 0.20 3.49 -2.63
CA CYS A 146 -0.83 2.47 -2.79
C CYS A 146 -0.33 1.42 -3.77
N THR A 147 -0.41 0.15 -3.39
CA THR A 147 0.39 -0.92 -3.97
C THR A 147 -0.51 -2.06 -4.46
N ALA A 148 -1.40 -2.54 -3.59
CA ALA A 148 -2.41 -3.53 -3.94
C ALA A 148 -3.39 -3.01 -5.01
N MET A 149 -3.88 -1.77 -4.86
CA MET A 149 -4.87 -1.22 -5.80
C MET A 149 -4.25 -0.96 -7.18
N VAL A 150 -2.99 -0.56 -7.23
CA VAL A 150 -2.26 -0.35 -8.50
C VAL A 150 -2.17 -1.67 -9.29
N PHE A 151 -1.96 -2.80 -8.60
CA PHE A 151 -1.95 -4.10 -9.25
C PHE A 151 -3.30 -4.46 -9.89
N VAL A 152 -4.40 -4.24 -9.16
CA VAL A 152 -5.75 -4.48 -9.68
C VAL A 152 -6.05 -3.57 -10.87
N TRP A 153 -5.85 -2.26 -10.73
CA TRP A 153 -6.11 -1.31 -11.82
C TRP A 153 -5.26 -1.57 -13.05
N SER A 154 -3.97 -1.88 -12.87
CA SER A 154 -3.09 -2.24 -13.98
C SER A 154 -3.61 -3.49 -14.70
N GLY A 155 -4.01 -4.53 -13.96
CA GLY A 155 -4.63 -5.72 -14.55
C GLY A 155 -5.92 -5.42 -15.32
N LEU A 156 -6.78 -4.54 -14.80
CA LEU A 156 -8.02 -4.13 -15.47
C LEU A 156 -7.76 -3.32 -16.75
N CYS A 157 -6.70 -2.53 -16.78
CA CYS A 157 -6.29 -1.74 -17.94
C CYS A 157 -5.45 -2.54 -18.95
N GLY A 158 -5.26 -3.85 -18.75
CA GLY A 158 -4.42 -4.70 -19.62
C GLY A 158 -2.92 -4.39 -19.49
N GLY A 159 -2.50 -3.86 -18.35
CA GLY A 159 -1.10 -3.61 -18.03
C GLY A 159 -0.31 -4.90 -17.81
N GLU A 160 1.00 -4.83 -18.05
CA GLU A 160 1.91 -5.97 -17.89
C GLU A 160 2.12 -6.28 -16.39
N PRO A 161 1.70 -7.47 -15.89
CA PRO A 161 1.78 -7.79 -14.47
C PRO A 161 3.21 -7.77 -13.93
N LYS A 162 4.20 -8.23 -14.71
CA LYS A 162 5.60 -8.24 -14.28
C LYS A 162 6.11 -6.82 -14.05
N PHE A 163 5.87 -5.92 -15.01
CA PHE A 163 6.26 -4.51 -14.89
C PHE A 163 5.58 -3.83 -13.69
N THR A 164 4.29 -4.10 -13.48
CA THR A 164 3.53 -3.54 -12.36
C THR A 164 4.06 -4.02 -11.02
N LEU A 165 4.29 -5.33 -10.88
CA LEU A 165 4.85 -5.94 -9.67
C LEU A 165 6.23 -5.34 -9.34
N SER A 166 7.06 -5.22 -10.35
CA SER A 166 8.37 -4.58 -10.30
C SER A 166 8.33 -3.11 -9.87
N GLN A 167 7.39 -2.32 -10.39
CA GLN A 167 7.19 -0.92 -10.03
C GLN A 167 6.71 -0.78 -8.58
N VAL A 168 5.77 -1.62 -8.16
CA VAL A 168 5.27 -1.67 -6.77
C VAL A 168 6.40 -2.04 -5.81
N ALA A 169 7.21 -3.05 -6.13
CA ALA A 169 8.34 -3.46 -5.32
C ALA A 169 9.37 -2.34 -5.08
N ILE A 170 9.70 -1.57 -6.13
CA ILE A 170 10.61 -0.42 -6.00
C ILE A 170 9.99 0.66 -5.10
N ASN A 171 8.70 0.94 -5.28
CA ASN A 171 8.00 1.95 -4.50
C ASN A 171 7.96 1.59 -3.00
N ASP A 172 7.76 0.31 -2.68
CA ASP A 172 7.76 -0.23 -1.31
C ASP A 172 9.16 -0.24 -0.71
N ALA A 173 10.18 -0.57 -1.50
CA ALA A 173 11.56 -0.49 -1.07
C ALA A 173 11.97 0.96 -0.74
N ILE A 174 11.57 1.93 -1.56
CA ILE A 174 11.81 3.35 -1.29
C ILE A 174 11.02 3.80 -0.05
N MET A 175 9.80 3.30 0.15
CA MET A 175 8.97 3.62 1.31
C MET A 175 9.69 3.37 2.64
N LEU A 176 10.43 2.27 2.74
CA LEU A 176 11.18 1.90 3.94
C LEU A 176 12.15 2.99 4.41
N PHE A 177 12.73 3.75 3.48
CA PHE A 177 13.76 4.74 3.78
C PHE A 177 13.29 6.18 3.63
N ALA A 178 12.40 6.45 2.67
CA ALA A 178 12.00 7.81 2.30
C ALA A 178 10.73 8.27 3.00
N PHE A 179 9.85 7.37 3.46
CA PHE A 179 8.58 7.75 4.10
C PHE A 179 8.79 8.62 5.34
N ALA A 180 9.62 8.15 6.29
CA ALA A 180 9.85 8.87 7.55
C ALA A 180 10.51 10.25 7.34
N PRO A 181 11.61 10.38 6.56
CA PRO A 181 12.20 11.69 6.29
C PRO A 181 11.25 12.66 5.56
N LEU A 182 10.51 12.17 4.57
CA LEU A 182 9.58 13.01 3.80
C LEU A 182 8.44 13.54 4.68
N VAL A 183 7.83 12.67 5.47
CA VAL A 183 6.76 13.05 6.41
C VAL A 183 7.31 14.04 7.44
N ALA A 184 8.48 13.78 8.02
CA ALA A 184 9.09 14.68 8.99
C ALA A 184 9.36 16.07 8.39
N LEU A 185 9.83 16.14 7.14
CA LEU A 185 10.01 17.39 6.41
C LEU A 185 8.68 18.14 6.24
N LEU A 186 7.64 17.47 5.73
CA LEU A 186 6.36 18.13 5.42
C LEU A 186 5.59 18.56 6.68
N LEU A 187 5.65 17.76 7.75
CA LEU A 187 5.09 18.14 9.05
C LEU A 187 5.88 19.28 9.70
N GLY A 188 7.21 19.26 9.59
CA GLY A 188 8.08 20.34 10.05
C GLY A 188 7.81 21.67 9.32
N LEU A 189 7.62 21.63 8.00
CA LEU A 189 7.20 22.80 7.20
C LEU A 189 5.83 23.34 7.63
N SER A 190 4.95 22.47 8.14
CA SER A 190 3.64 22.84 8.66
C SER A 190 3.66 23.31 10.12
N SER A 191 4.85 23.41 10.74
CA SER A 191 5.05 23.73 12.17
C SER A 191 4.36 22.77 13.14
N ILE A 192 4.13 21.52 12.70
CA ILE A 192 3.52 20.47 13.51
C ILE A 192 4.63 19.70 14.21
N THR A 193 4.51 19.52 15.53
CA THR A 193 5.50 18.77 16.31
C THR A 193 5.50 17.31 15.87
N VAL A 194 6.66 16.81 15.45
CA VAL A 194 6.80 15.43 14.97
C VAL A 194 6.99 14.49 16.16
N PRO A 195 6.08 13.53 16.42
CA PRO A 195 6.22 12.56 17.50
C PRO A 195 7.20 11.46 17.06
N TRP A 196 8.50 11.74 17.12
CA TRP A 196 9.56 10.86 16.61
C TRP A 196 9.52 9.44 17.16
N ASN A 197 9.22 9.26 18.46
CA ASN A 197 9.08 7.94 19.06
C ASN A 197 7.94 7.13 18.42
N THR A 198 6.75 7.73 18.30
CA THR A 198 5.58 7.08 17.71
C THR A 198 5.78 6.81 16.22
N LEU A 199 6.39 7.76 15.49
CA LEU A 199 6.68 7.60 14.07
C LEU A 199 7.68 6.47 13.84
N PHE A 200 8.77 6.42 14.61
CA PHE A 200 9.77 5.35 14.53
C PHE A 200 9.18 3.98 14.86
N ILE A 201 8.42 3.88 15.95
CA ILE A 201 7.72 2.64 16.33
C ILE A 201 6.75 2.21 15.24
N SER A 202 6.00 3.15 14.65
CA SER A 202 5.05 2.87 13.58
C SER A 202 5.76 2.36 12.32
N VAL A 203 6.88 2.97 11.91
CA VAL A 203 7.67 2.50 10.77
C VAL A 203 8.22 1.10 11.03
N LEU A 204 8.76 0.85 12.22
CA LEU A 204 9.28 -0.47 12.58
C LEU A 204 8.17 -1.52 12.54
N LEU A 205 7.02 -1.22 13.15
CA LEU A 205 5.92 -2.17 13.33
C LEU A 205 5.10 -2.39 12.05
N PHE A 206 4.88 -1.36 11.24
CA PHE A 206 4.03 -1.43 10.04
C PHE A 206 4.80 -1.66 8.74
N ILE A 207 6.11 -1.39 8.71
CA ILE A 207 6.92 -1.54 7.50
C ILE A 207 7.99 -2.62 7.73
N VAL A 208 8.91 -2.40 8.66
CA VAL A 208 10.09 -3.28 8.82
C VAL A 208 9.68 -4.71 9.20
N VAL A 209 8.84 -4.87 10.22
CA VAL A 209 8.45 -6.19 10.72
C VAL A 209 7.69 -7.01 9.66
N PRO A 210 6.64 -6.49 9.00
CA PRO A 210 5.97 -7.21 7.92
C PRO A 210 6.89 -7.58 6.76
N VAL A 211 7.83 -6.70 6.37
CA VAL A 211 8.82 -6.99 5.33
C VAL A 211 9.71 -8.16 5.75
N VAL A 212 10.29 -8.12 6.95
CA VAL A 212 11.16 -9.21 7.44
C VAL A 212 10.40 -10.54 7.50
N ILE A 213 9.20 -10.55 8.07
CA ILE A 213 8.36 -11.76 8.16
C ILE A 213 8.06 -12.31 6.77
N SER A 214 7.65 -11.44 5.84
CA SER A 214 7.30 -11.84 4.47
C SER A 214 8.50 -12.40 3.71
N GLN A 215 9.68 -11.78 3.84
CA GLN A 215 10.88 -12.27 3.16
C GLN A 215 11.37 -13.61 3.72
N VAL A 216 11.31 -13.80 5.04
CA VAL A 216 11.63 -15.09 5.68
C VAL A 216 10.66 -16.16 5.23
N LEU A 217 9.36 -15.87 5.26
CA LEU A 217 8.31 -16.82 4.87
C LEU A 217 8.42 -17.18 3.38
N ARG A 218 8.66 -16.20 2.50
CA ARG A 218 8.92 -16.43 1.07
C ARG A 218 10.09 -17.39 0.86
N LYS A 219 11.23 -17.15 1.54
CA LYS A 219 12.42 -18.00 1.42
C LYS A 219 12.13 -19.44 1.87
N LEU A 220 11.40 -19.60 2.98
CA LEU A 220 11.00 -20.91 3.49
C LEU A 220 10.04 -21.64 2.53
N LEU A 221 9.04 -20.96 1.99
CA LEU A 221 8.08 -21.53 1.05
C LEU A 221 8.75 -21.95 -0.26
N LEU A 222 9.60 -21.09 -0.84
CA LEU A 222 10.34 -21.42 -2.05
C LEU A 222 11.33 -22.58 -1.84
N SER A 223 11.92 -22.71 -0.65
CA SER A 223 12.76 -23.88 -0.32
C SER A 223 11.98 -25.20 -0.27
N ARG A 224 10.66 -25.15 -0.10
CA ARG A 224 9.74 -26.29 -0.15
C ARG A 224 9.16 -26.55 -1.56
N GLY A 225 9.55 -25.76 -2.55
CA GLY A 225 9.13 -25.87 -3.94
C GLY A 225 8.07 -24.83 -4.35
N GLN A 226 8.00 -24.54 -5.65
CA GLN A 226 7.12 -23.50 -6.22
C GLN A 226 5.65 -23.73 -5.87
N SER A 227 5.18 -24.99 -5.87
CA SER A 227 3.79 -25.33 -5.53
C SER A 227 3.41 -24.98 -4.08
N ALA A 228 4.35 -25.03 -3.14
CA ALA A 228 4.09 -24.65 -1.75
C ALA A 228 3.94 -23.13 -1.59
N PHE A 229 4.61 -22.35 -2.43
CA PHE A 229 4.50 -20.91 -2.48
C PHE A 229 3.17 -20.47 -3.13
N ASP A 230 2.82 -21.09 -4.27
CA ASP A 230 1.60 -20.73 -5.01
C ASP A 230 0.31 -21.06 -4.22
N ASN A 231 0.31 -22.10 -3.37
CA ASN A 231 -0.83 -22.46 -2.53
C ASN A 231 -1.12 -21.49 -1.37
N VAL A 232 -0.15 -20.64 -1.00
CA VAL A 232 -0.29 -19.64 0.08
C VAL A 232 -0.76 -18.28 -0.45
N LEU A 233 -0.72 -18.10 -1.77
CA LEU A 233 -0.90 -16.84 -2.49
C LEU A 233 -2.31 -16.64 -3.05
#